data_AF-A0A4Y4M3C7-F1
#
_entry.id   AF-A0A4Y4M3C7-F1
#
_cell.length_a   1.000
_cell.length_b   1.000
_cell.length_c   1.000
_cell.angle_alpha   90.00
_cell.angle_beta   90.00
_cell.angle_gamma   90.00
#
_symmetry.space_group_name_H-M   'P 1'
#
loop_
_entity.id
_entity.type
_entity.pdbx_description
1 polymer ?
#
loop_
_entity_poly.entity_id
_entity_poly.type
_entity_poly.pdbx_seq_one_letter_code
_entity_poly.pdbx_strand_id
1 'polypeptide(L)'
;MKKDIWNYTSFALIAIIFALTSCKSKNLNYITYYNKINEIDSIFRFQKDTILTIKQYKKIFRQYPPKNQERREEYENYIKLADQHHKNFGGKKSLYKLIPLVAPNWKYKKQDTSFIQLYQKYGIDRQEMELKVEEWKKRLNQKLVDSFTVAFKRDQDSRIDSNYADINKNDKKNAELLRWMFENYGFPDLQKIGLWNGDFFMPSGPMLLHMADYEEYYSYLKIKVLEYVKSGECPPRDYAAMIDRNNLHHKVPYTYGVYQGYENIKDSATVNRNRKSIGLPSLKHAQLITKDFFKKIKKKN
;
A
#
# COMPACT_ATOMS: atom_id res chain seq x y z
N MET A 1 -48.73 18.77 -25.64
CA MET A 1 -48.03 19.93 -25.04
C MET A 1 -47.86 19.86 -23.52
N LYS A 2 -48.92 19.74 -22.68
CA LYS A 2 -48.72 19.68 -21.21
C LYS A 2 -48.07 18.38 -20.70
N LYS A 3 -48.25 17.25 -21.40
CA LYS A 3 -47.72 15.94 -20.99
C LYS A 3 -46.21 15.79 -21.26
N ASP A 4 -45.72 16.47 -22.30
CA ASP A 4 -44.32 16.42 -22.71
C ASP A 4 -43.44 17.24 -21.77
N ILE A 5 -43.94 18.40 -21.33
CA ILE A 5 -43.25 19.29 -20.37
C ILE A 5 -42.97 18.58 -19.03
N TRP A 6 -43.90 17.74 -18.56
CA TRP A 6 -43.77 17.01 -17.29
C TRP A 6 -42.70 15.91 -17.32
N ASN A 7 -42.49 15.30 -18.50
CA ASN A 7 -41.43 14.32 -18.71
C ASN A 7 -40.06 15.00 -18.72
N TYR A 8 -39.91 16.14 -19.39
CA TYR A 8 -38.63 16.87 -19.40
C TYR A 8 -38.25 17.41 -18.01
N THR A 9 -39.21 17.89 -17.22
CA THR A 9 -38.94 18.32 -15.84
C THR A 9 -38.53 17.16 -14.95
N SER A 10 -39.09 15.96 -15.14
CA SER A 10 -38.72 14.77 -14.36
C SER A 10 -37.34 14.24 -14.73
N PHE A 11 -36.97 14.22 -16.02
CA PHE A 11 -35.63 13.85 -16.46
C PHE A 11 -34.57 14.86 -16.01
N ALA A 12 -34.87 16.15 -16.04
CA ALA A 12 -33.98 17.19 -15.51
C ALA A 12 -33.75 17.04 -14.00
N LEU A 13 -34.81 16.74 -13.22
CA LEU A 13 -34.69 16.51 -11.78
C LEU A 13 -33.82 15.28 -11.47
N ILE A 14 -34.01 14.19 -12.21
CA ILE A 14 -33.19 12.96 -12.10
C ILE A 14 -31.73 13.25 -12.46
N ALA A 15 -31.46 13.99 -13.54
CA ALA A 15 -30.12 14.38 -13.94
C ALA A 15 -29.44 15.30 -12.91
N ILE A 16 -30.18 16.23 -12.30
CA ILE A 16 -29.68 17.09 -11.22
C ILE A 16 -29.40 16.27 -9.96
N ILE A 17 -30.26 15.31 -9.60
CA ILE A 17 -29.99 14.38 -8.49
C ILE A 17 -28.76 13.52 -8.79
N PHE A 18 -28.56 13.03 -10.02
CA PHE A 18 -27.35 12.31 -10.42
C PHE A 18 -26.10 13.20 -10.41
N ALA A 19 -26.21 14.48 -10.76
CA ALA A 19 -25.11 15.44 -10.70
C ALA A 19 -24.76 15.85 -9.25
N LEU A 20 -25.75 15.94 -8.36
CA LEU A 20 -25.57 16.23 -6.93
C LEU A 20 -25.15 15.01 -6.10
N THR A 21 -25.49 13.79 -6.55
CA THR A 21 -25.06 12.50 -5.98
C THR A 21 -23.80 11.93 -6.64
N SER A 22 -23.32 12.55 -7.72
CA SER A 22 -21.92 12.49 -8.15
C SER A 22 -21.07 13.12 -7.05
N CYS A 23 -20.95 12.36 -5.96
CA CYS A 23 -20.20 12.69 -4.78
C CYS A 23 -18.85 13.18 -5.27
N LYS A 24 -18.51 14.43 -4.94
CA LYS A 24 -17.12 14.83 -4.73
C LYS A 24 -16.45 13.63 -4.07
N SER A 25 -15.58 12.93 -4.80
CA SER A 25 -14.76 11.89 -4.22
C SER A 25 -14.06 12.59 -3.08
N LYS A 26 -14.47 12.27 -1.84
CA LYS A 26 -13.89 12.91 -0.67
C LYS A 26 -12.41 12.57 -0.80
N ASN A 27 -11.54 13.57 -0.98
CA ASN A 27 -10.10 13.33 -1.06
C ASN A 27 -9.69 12.70 0.27
N LEU A 28 -9.67 11.36 0.30
CA LEU A 28 -9.46 10.58 1.50
C LEU A 28 -8.00 10.74 1.88
N ASN A 29 -7.75 11.32 3.05
CA ASN A 29 -6.40 11.36 3.60
C ASN A 29 -6.10 10.00 4.26
N TYR A 30 -5.28 9.19 3.61
CA TYR A 30 -4.89 7.87 4.07
C TYR A 30 -3.96 7.90 5.29
N ILE A 31 -3.32 9.02 5.63
CA ILE A 31 -2.62 9.15 6.94
C ILE A 31 -3.61 8.93 8.09
N THR A 32 -4.84 9.42 7.96
CA THR A 32 -5.90 9.18 8.96
C THR A 32 -6.28 7.69 8.99
N TYR A 33 -6.40 7.06 7.83
CA TYR A 33 -6.66 5.63 7.72
C TYR A 33 -5.55 4.81 8.39
N TYR A 34 -4.28 5.05 8.06
CA TYR A 34 -3.16 4.30 8.62
C TYR A 34 -3.05 4.46 10.13
N ASN A 35 -3.24 5.68 10.64
CA ASN A 35 -3.30 5.91 12.09
C ASN A 35 -4.44 5.13 12.75
N LYS A 36 -5.63 5.07 12.13
CA LYS A 36 -6.73 4.25 12.63
C LYS A 36 -6.42 2.76 12.56
N ILE A 37 -5.78 2.27 11.51
CA ILE A 37 -5.31 0.88 11.44
C ILE A 37 -4.29 0.59 12.55
N ASN A 38 -3.35 1.50 12.84
CA ASN A 38 -2.41 1.34 13.94
C ASN A 38 -3.12 1.29 15.31
N GLU A 39 -4.13 2.13 15.53
CA GLU A 39 -4.96 2.09 16.75
C GLU A 39 -5.68 0.75 16.89
N ILE A 40 -6.28 0.24 15.82
CA ILE A 40 -7.00 -1.06 15.82
C ILE A 40 -6.04 -2.22 16.09
N ASP A 41 -4.90 -2.24 15.40
CA ASP A 41 -3.87 -3.25 15.58
C ASP A 41 -3.28 -3.19 17.01
N SER A 42 -3.22 -2.00 17.61
CA SER A 42 -2.84 -1.83 19.02
C SER A 42 -3.87 -2.44 19.98
N ILE A 43 -5.18 -2.23 19.75
CA ILE A 43 -6.25 -2.87 20.54
C ILE A 43 -6.08 -4.39 20.48
N PHE A 44 -5.93 -4.93 19.27
CA PHE A 44 -5.78 -6.36 19.07
C PHE A 44 -4.56 -6.94 19.80
N ARG A 45 -3.39 -6.29 19.68
CA ARG A 45 -2.13 -6.81 20.20
C ARG A 45 -1.95 -6.62 21.70
N PHE A 46 -2.26 -5.42 22.19
CA PHE A 46 -1.93 -5.03 23.56
C PHE A 46 -3.10 -5.23 24.51
N GLN A 47 -4.32 -4.91 24.08
CA GLN A 47 -5.52 -5.05 24.91
C GLN A 47 -6.13 -6.44 24.76
N LYS A 48 -5.82 -7.15 23.67
CA LYS A 48 -6.36 -8.49 23.34
C LYS A 48 -7.89 -8.51 23.22
N ASP A 49 -8.48 -7.38 22.88
CA ASP A 49 -9.94 -7.26 22.66
C ASP A 49 -10.28 -7.48 21.19
N THR A 50 -10.54 -8.74 20.85
CA THR A 50 -10.86 -9.14 19.47
C THR A 50 -12.21 -8.60 19.00
N ILE A 51 -13.22 -8.50 19.88
CA ILE A 51 -14.56 -8.06 19.49
C ILE A 51 -14.55 -6.56 19.15
N LEU A 52 -13.89 -5.75 19.97
CA LEU A 52 -13.67 -4.34 19.67
C LEU A 52 -12.83 -4.16 18.41
N THR A 53 -11.78 -4.96 18.24
CA THR A 53 -10.95 -4.96 17.03
C THR A 53 -11.79 -5.16 15.76
N ILE A 54 -12.64 -6.20 15.72
CA ILE A 54 -13.53 -6.49 14.58
C ILE A 54 -14.48 -5.32 14.31
N LYS A 55 -15.09 -4.75 15.37
CA LYS A 55 -16.01 -3.61 15.26
C LYS A 55 -15.33 -2.39 14.63
N GLN A 56 -14.11 -2.07 15.06
CA GLN A 56 -13.36 -0.92 14.54
C GLN A 56 -12.87 -1.15 13.11
N TYR A 57 -12.40 -2.36 12.77
CA TYR A 57 -12.08 -2.70 11.38
C TYR A 57 -13.29 -2.54 10.46
N LYS A 58 -14.45 -3.07 10.87
CA LYS A 58 -15.69 -2.91 10.11
C LYS A 58 -16.06 -1.45 9.88
N LYS A 59 -15.82 -0.58 10.87
CA LYS A 59 -16.06 0.87 10.76
C LYS A 59 -15.13 1.52 9.74
N ILE A 60 -13.82 1.26 9.81
CA ILE A 60 -12.86 1.92 8.92
C ILE A 60 -12.99 1.44 7.47
N PHE A 61 -13.25 0.15 7.22
CA PHE A 61 -13.39 -0.40 5.86
C PHE A 61 -14.70 -0.03 5.15
N ARG A 62 -15.65 0.58 5.88
CA ARG A 62 -16.83 1.25 5.28
C ARG A 62 -16.50 2.66 4.77
N GLN A 63 -15.48 3.30 5.34
CA GLN A 63 -15.11 4.68 5.02
C GLN A 63 -13.97 4.74 4.01
N TYR A 64 -13.06 3.78 4.06
CA TYR A 64 -11.87 3.72 3.21
C TYR A 64 -11.84 2.42 2.41
N PRO A 65 -11.48 2.48 1.12
CA PRO A 65 -10.92 1.33 0.44
C PRO A 65 -9.71 0.79 1.23
N PRO A 66 -9.67 -0.52 1.55
CA PRO A 66 -8.54 -1.13 2.22
C PRO A 66 -7.27 -1.00 1.37
N LYS A 67 -6.16 -0.71 2.04
CA LYS A 67 -4.81 -0.72 1.47
C LYS A 67 -3.95 -1.56 2.41
N ASN A 68 -3.39 -2.66 1.93
CA ASN A 68 -2.45 -3.43 2.74
C ASN A 68 -1.13 -2.64 2.86
N GLN A 69 -0.53 -2.68 4.06
CA GLN A 69 0.78 -2.09 4.31
C GLN A 69 1.87 -3.15 4.29
N GLU A 70 3.13 -2.74 4.12
CA GLU A 70 4.25 -3.69 4.21
C GLU A 70 4.18 -4.45 5.55
N ARG A 71 4.30 -5.79 5.48
CA ARG A 71 4.23 -6.72 6.64
C ARG A 71 2.87 -6.80 7.33
N ARG A 72 1.81 -6.18 6.78
CA ARG A 72 0.46 -6.21 7.32
C ARG A 72 -0.58 -6.53 6.25
N GLU A 73 -1.52 -7.38 6.62
CA GLU A 73 -2.64 -7.78 5.77
C GLU A 73 -3.93 -7.38 6.50
N GLU A 74 -4.11 -6.09 6.81
CA GLU A 74 -5.18 -5.62 7.72
C GLU A 74 -6.59 -6.04 7.29
N TYR A 75 -6.86 -6.04 5.98
CA TYR A 75 -8.19 -6.41 5.48
C TYR A 75 -8.43 -7.92 5.55
N GLU A 76 -7.40 -8.73 5.28
CA GLU A 76 -7.47 -10.17 5.45
C GLU A 76 -7.61 -10.56 6.93
N ASN A 77 -6.83 -9.92 7.81
CA ASN A 77 -6.91 -10.13 9.25
C ASN A 77 -8.31 -9.82 9.78
N TYR A 78 -8.92 -8.72 9.32
CA TYR A 78 -10.31 -8.42 9.65
C TYR A 78 -11.27 -9.53 9.22
N ILE A 79 -11.17 -10.00 7.98
CA ILE A 79 -12.03 -11.06 7.47
C ILE A 79 -11.85 -12.33 8.29
N LYS A 80 -10.60 -12.76 8.53
CA LYS A 80 -10.29 -13.96 9.32
C LYS A 80 -10.81 -13.86 10.75
N LEU A 81 -10.55 -12.76 11.45
CA LEU A 81 -11.04 -12.56 12.82
C LEU A 81 -12.57 -12.53 12.88
N ALA A 82 -13.22 -11.83 11.94
CA ALA A 82 -14.66 -11.77 11.90
C ALA A 82 -15.28 -13.15 11.61
N ASP A 83 -14.72 -13.91 10.67
CA ASP A 83 -15.16 -15.28 10.37
C ASP A 83 -15.04 -16.21 11.59
N GLN A 84 -13.87 -16.22 12.24
CA GLN A 84 -13.59 -17.03 13.43
C GLN A 84 -14.52 -16.73 14.62
N HIS A 85 -15.00 -15.49 14.73
CA HIS A 85 -15.91 -15.05 15.79
C HIS A 85 -17.37 -14.94 15.34
N HIS A 86 -17.74 -15.58 14.22
CA HIS A 86 -19.09 -15.60 13.67
C HIS A 86 -19.69 -14.19 13.49
N LYS A 87 -18.86 -13.21 13.13
CA LYS A 87 -19.26 -11.84 12.82
C LYS A 87 -19.35 -11.65 11.31
N ASN A 88 -20.41 -10.99 10.86
CA ASN A 88 -20.60 -10.69 9.44
C ASN A 88 -19.55 -9.68 8.94
N PHE A 89 -18.63 -10.17 8.10
CA PHE A 89 -17.61 -9.37 7.40
C PHE A 89 -18.00 -8.95 5.98
N GLY A 90 -19.15 -9.38 5.46
CA GLY A 90 -19.66 -9.11 4.12
C GLY A 90 -19.62 -10.28 3.14
N GLY A 91 -19.20 -11.48 3.57
CA GLY A 91 -19.23 -12.71 2.77
C GLY A 91 -18.44 -12.61 1.46
N LYS A 92 -18.96 -13.24 0.39
CA LYS A 92 -18.33 -13.28 -0.95
C LYS A 92 -17.88 -11.90 -1.46
N LYS A 93 -18.70 -10.85 -1.27
CA LYS A 93 -18.37 -9.48 -1.71
C LYS A 93 -17.06 -8.99 -1.11
N SER A 94 -16.83 -9.25 0.17
CA SER A 94 -15.60 -8.85 0.85
C SER A 94 -14.40 -9.71 0.42
N LEU A 95 -14.62 -10.99 0.11
CA LEU A 95 -13.59 -11.89 -0.42
C LEU A 95 -13.13 -11.47 -1.81
N TYR A 96 -14.03 -11.12 -2.74
CA TYR A 96 -13.61 -10.59 -4.05
C TYR A 96 -12.85 -9.28 -3.92
N LYS A 97 -13.20 -8.43 -2.95
CA LYS A 97 -12.47 -7.19 -2.65
C LYS A 97 -11.05 -7.45 -2.12
N LEU A 98 -10.80 -8.59 -1.48
CA LEU A 98 -9.49 -8.99 -0.98
C LEU A 98 -8.55 -9.49 -2.10
N ILE A 99 -9.09 -10.10 -3.16
CA ILE A 99 -8.28 -10.64 -4.28
C ILE A 99 -7.29 -9.60 -4.85
N PRO A 100 -7.71 -8.40 -5.31
CA PRO A 100 -6.77 -7.43 -5.91
C PRO A 100 -5.71 -6.92 -4.91
N LEU A 101 -5.96 -6.99 -3.60
CA LEU A 101 -4.99 -6.59 -2.58
C LEU A 101 -3.84 -7.59 -2.41
N VAL A 102 -4.08 -8.86 -2.77
CA VAL A 102 -3.09 -9.93 -2.67
C VAL A 102 -2.58 -10.39 -4.04
N ALA A 103 -3.25 -10.00 -5.13
CA ALA A 103 -2.92 -10.33 -6.51
C ALA A 103 -1.46 -10.02 -6.89
N PRO A 104 -0.86 -8.87 -6.47
CA PRO A 104 0.56 -8.63 -6.74
C PRO A 104 1.48 -9.72 -6.20
N ASN A 105 1.13 -10.39 -5.09
CA ASN A 105 1.92 -11.46 -4.50
C ASN A 105 1.30 -12.85 -4.68
N TRP A 106 0.46 -13.02 -5.72
CA TRP A 106 -0.32 -14.24 -5.93
C TRP A 106 0.54 -15.50 -6.06
N LYS A 107 1.75 -15.38 -6.65
CA LYS A 107 2.75 -16.46 -6.78
C LYS A 107 2.93 -17.24 -5.47
N TYR A 108 2.97 -16.54 -4.34
CA TYR A 108 3.09 -17.15 -3.01
C TYR A 108 1.75 -17.26 -2.29
N LYS A 109 0.84 -16.28 -2.47
CA LYS A 109 -0.43 -16.28 -1.75
C LYS A 109 -1.29 -17.50 -2.06
N LYS A 110 -1.26 -17.99 -3.30
CA LYS A 110 -2.00 -19.18 -3.72
C LYS A 110 -1.58 -20.49 -3.04
N GLN A 111 -0.44 -20.48 -2.34
CA GLN A 111 0.07 -21.61 -1.55
C GLN A 111 -0.39 -21.56 -0.08
N ASP A 112 -1.01 -20.45 0.36
CA ASP A 112 -1.52 -20.33 1.72
C ASP A 112 -2.83 -21.11 1.88
N THR A 113 -2.74 -22.32 2.42
CA THR A 113 -3.91 -23.22 2.60
C THR A 113 -5.02 -22.56 3.42
N SER A 114 -4.69 -21.78 4.45
CA SER A 114 -5.68 -21.08 5.27
C SER A 114 -6.45 -20.02 4.48
N PHE A 115 -5.76 -19.38 3.53
CA PHE A 115 -6.37 -18.41 2.62
C PHE A 115 -7.30 -19.12 1.63
N ILE A 116 -6.87 -20.22 1.01
CA ILE A 116 -7.68 -20.97 0.05
C ILE A 116 -8.94 -21.57 0.72
N GLN A 117 -8.78 -22.19 1.90
CA GLN A 117 -9.90 -22.77 2.65
C GLN A 117 -10.96 -21.74 3.02
N LEU A 118 -10.54 -20.51 3.36
CA LEU A 118 -11.47 -19.42 3.63
C LEU A 118 -12.37 -19.12 2.41
N TYR A 119 -11.82 -19.10 1.20
CA TYR A 119 -12.62 -18.86 -0.02
C TYR A 119 -13.54 -20.05 -0.33
N GLN A 120 -13.02 -21.27 -0.22
CA GLN A 120 -13.80 -22.50 -0.45
C GLN A 120 -14.99 -22.61 0.51
N LYS A 121 -14.81 -22.27 1.80
CA LYS A 121 -15.89 -22.20 2.80
C LYS A 121 -17.06 -21.33 2.35
N TYR A 122 -16.78 -20.30 1.58
CA TYR A 122 -17.77 -19.37 1.05
C TYR A 122 -18.17 -19.69 -0.40
N GLY A 123 -17.81 -20.85 -0.94
CA GLY A 123 -18.19 -21.29 -2.28
C GLY A 123 -17.55 -20.48 -3.40
N ILE A 124 -16.28 -20.09 -3.22
CA ILE A 124 -15.40 -19.55 -4.27
C ILE A 124 -14.28 -20.56 -4.44
N ASP A 125 -14.21 -21.21 -5.61
CA ASP A 125 -13.19 -22.21 -5.89
C ASP A 125 -11.87 -21.58 -6.35
N ARG A 126 -10.86 -22.41 -6.53
CA ARG A 126 -9.52 -21.94 -6.91
C ARG A 126 -9.50 -21.38 -8.32
N GLN A 127 -10.21 -22.01 -9.26
CA GLN A 127 -10.28 -21.58 -10.65
C GLN A 127 -10.84 -20.15 -10.74
N GLU A 128 -11.89 -19.87 -9.99
CA GLU A 128 -12.48 -18.54 -9.91
C GLU A 128 -11.51 -17.51 -9.34
N MET A 129 -10.75 -17.86 -8.29
CA MET A 129 -9.70 -16.98 -7.74
C MET A 129 -8.60 -16.69 -8.78
N GLU A 130 -8.11 -17.72 -9.49
CA GLU A 130 -7.10 -17.57 -10.53
C GLU A 130 -7.62 -16.65 -11.66
N LEU A 131 -8.86 -16.85 -12.12
CA LEU A 131 -9.49 -15.98 -13.12
C LEU A 131 -9.54 -14.52 -12.67
N LYS A 132 -9.89 -14.25 -11.41
CA LYS A 132 -9.92 -12.88 -10.88
C LYS A 132 -8.53 -12.25 -10.77
N VAL A 133 -7.49 -13.04 -10.54
CA VAL A 133 -6.10 -12.54 -10.58
C VAL A 133 -5.66 -12.27 -12.02
N GLU A 134 -6.03 -13.10 -12.98
CA GLU A 134 -5.74 -12.85 -14.40
C GLU A 134 -6.48 -11.62 -14.93
N GLU A 135 -7.74 -11.41 -14.55
CA GLU A 135 -8.47 -10.16 -14.80
C GLU A 135 -7.74 -8.94 -14.23
N TRP A 136 -7.17 -9.06 -13.02
CA TRP A 136 -6.36 -8.00 -12.43
C TRP A 136 -5.10 -7.73 -13.25
N LYS A 137 -4.35 -8.77 -13.64
CA LYS A 137 -3.12 -8.64 -14.46
C LYS A 137 -3.39 -7.94 -15.79
N LYS A 138 -4.48 -8.31 -16.48
CA LYS A 138 -4.89 -7.71 -17.76
C LYS A 138 -5.19 -6.21 -17.68
N ARG A 139 -5.46 -5.67 -16.49
CA ARG A 139 -5.69 -4.22 -16.29
C ARG A 139 -4.41 -3.44 -16.04
N LEU A 140 -3.28 -4.11 -15.80
CA LEU A 140 -2.00 -3.42 -15.67
C LEU A 140 -1.60 -2.81 -17.01
N ASN A 141 -0.97 -1.64 -16.97
CA ASN A 141 -0.41 -1.05 -18.18
C ASN A 141 0.92 -1.74 -18.49
N GLN A 142 0.90 -2.70 -19.41
CA GLN A 142 2.07 -3.53 -19.72
C GLN A 142 3.28 -2.69 -20.13
N LYS A 143 3.08 -1.58 -20.86
CA LYS A 143 4.19 -0.68 -21.23
C LYS A 143 4.86 -0.08 -19.99
N LEU A 144 4.08 0.31 -18.97
CA LEU A 144 4.63 0.77 -17.70
C LEU A 144 5.33 -0.36 -16.95
N VAL A 145 4.73 -1.55 -16.88
CA VAL A 145 5.34 -2.73 -16.26
C VAL A 145 6.72 -3.03 -16.87
N ASP A 146 6.82 -3.06 -18.20
CA ASP A 146 8.07 -3.33 -18.91
C ASP A 146 9.09 -2.19 -18.73
N SER A 147 8.63 -0.93 -18.75
CA SER A 147 9.51 0.23 -18.52
C SER A 147 10.15 0.20 -17.13
N PHE A 148 9.36 -0.13 -16.10
CA PHE A 148 9.88 -0.29 -14.74
C PHE A 148 10.74 -1.55 -14.62
N THR A 149 10.44 -2.63 -15.34
CA THR A 149 11.30 -3.82 -15.40
C THR A 149 12.71 -3.48 -15.86
N VAL A 150 12.83 -2.71 -16.93
CA VAL A 150 14.14 -2.23 -17.44
C VAL A 150 14.85 -1.35 -16.41
N ALA A 151 14.12 -0.41 -15.79
CA ALA A 151 14.68 0.48 -14.77
C ALA A 151 15.23 -0.28 -13.56
N PHE A 152 14.45 -1.23 -13.03
CA PHE A 152 14.84 -2.09 -11.91
C PHE A 152 16.02 -2.99 -12.24
N LYS A 153 15.99 -3.63 -13.41
CA LYS A 153 17.09 -4.52 -13.83
C LYS A 153 18.39 -3.76 -13.91
N ARG A 154 18.38 -2.60 -14.58
CA ARG A 154 19.55 -1.73 -14.70
C ARG A 154 20.08 -1.23 -13.35
N ASP A 155 19.18 -0.85 -12.44
CA ASP A 155 19.54 -0.46 -11.06
C ASP A 155 20.25 -1.61 -10.33
N GLN A 156 19.67 -2.82 -10.36
CA GLN A 156 20.23 -4.00 -9.71
C GLN A 156 21.58 -4.41 -10.32
N ASP A 157 21.67 -4.54 -11.65
CA ASP A 157 22.87 -4.96 -12.37
C ASP A 157 24.06 -4.03 -12.05
N SER A 158 23.86 -2.71 -12.13
CA SER A 158 24.93 -1.74 -11.84
C SER A 158 25.45 -1.77 -10.40
N ARG A 159 24.61 -2.21 -9.44
CA ARG A 159 24.98 -2.36 -8.03
C ARG A 159 25.69 -3.67 -7.75
N ILE A 160 25.32 -4.75 -8.46
CA ILE A 160 26.04 -6.04 -8.41
C ILE A 160 27.48 -5.83 -8.88
N ASP A 161 27.66 -5.12 -9.99
CA ASP A 161 28.97 -4.86 -10.58
C ASP A 161 29.78 -3.79 -9.81
N SER A 162 29.16 -3.12 -8.82
CA SER A 162 29.76 -2.02 -8.05
C SER A 162 30.33 -0.88 -8.92
N ASN A 163 29.78 -0.68 -10.12
CA ASN A 163 30.22 0.37 -11.03
C ASN A 163 29.56 1.70 -10.65
N TYR A 164 30.26 2.53 -9.86
CA TYR A 164 29.74 3.81 -9.37
C TYR A 164 29.31 4.79 -10.46
N ALA A 165 29.98 4.79 -11.62
CA ALA A 165 29.59 5.66 -12.73
C ALA A 165 28.23 5.25 -13.30
N ASP A 166 28.01 3.95 -13.46
CA ASP A 166 26.73 3.41 -13.91
C ASP A 166 25.64 3.56 -12.86
N ILE A 167 25.94 3.33 -11.58
CA ILE A 167 24.98 3.57 -10.48
C ILE A 167 24.46 5.00 -10.54
N ASN A 168 25.35 6.00 -10.58
CA ASN A 168 24.96 7.40 -10.64
C ASN A 168 24.13 7.75 -11.88
N LYS A 169 24.53 7.22 -13.04
CA LYS A 169 23.80 7.41 -14.30
C LYS A 169 22.41 6.79 -14.24
N ASN A 170 22.30 5.60 -13.67
CA ASN A 170 21.06 4.84 -13.59
C ASN A 170 20.09 5.45 -12.57
N ASP A 171 20.62 5.94 -11.46
CA ASP A 171 19.83 6.64 -10.46
C ASP A 171 19.24 7.93 -11.04
N LYS A 172 20.02 8.77 -11.73
CA LYS A 172 19.47 9.96 -12.42
C LYS A 172 18.34 9.60 -13.40
N LYS A 173 18.54 8.57 -14.22
CA LYS A 173 17.50 8.10 -15.15
C LYS A 173 16.25 7.58 -14.41
N ASN A 174 16.41 6.92 -13.26
CA ASN A 174 15.30 6.43 -12.45
C ASN A 174 14.53 7.58 -11.80
N ALA A 175 15.22 8.64 -11.35
CA ALA A 175 14.60 9.84 -10.81
C ALA A 175 13.76 10.56 -11.86
N GLU A 176 14.28 10.71 -13.08
CA GLU A 176 13.51 11.30 -14.19
C GLU A 176 12.32 10.43 -14.61
N LEU A 177 12.49 9.10 -14.67
CA LEU A 177 11.38 8.17 -14.92
C LEU A 177 10.29 8.31 -13.84
N LEU A 178 10.67 8.39 -12.57
CA LEU A 178 9.74 8.59 -11.46
C LEU A 178 9.01 9.93 -11.57
N ARG A 179 9.72 11.01 -11.89
CA ARG A 179 9.11 12.32 -12.10
C ARG A 179 8.10 12.28 -13.24
N TRP A 180 8.47 11.72 -14.38
CA TRP A 180 7.56 11.55 -15.53
C TRP A 180 6.35 10.68 -15.15
N MET A 181 6.55 9.59 -14.40
CA MET A 181 5.48 8.73 -13.93
C MET A 181 4.50 9.50 -13.03
N PHE A 182 5.01 10.31 -12.09
CA PHE A 182 4.19 11.13 -11.21
C PHE A 182 3.30 12.12 -11.98
N GLU A 183 3.85 12.73 -13.02
CA GLU A 183 3.16 13.73 -13.85
C GLU A 183 2.10 13.10 -14.78
N ASN A 184 2.31 11.86 -15.25
CA ASN A 184 1.45 11.25 -16.27
C ASN A 184 0.49 10.19 -15.74
N TYR A 185 0.87 9.46 -14.68
CA TYR A 185 0.14 8.29 -14.20
C TYR A 185 0.03 8.21 -12.67
N GLY A 186 0.59 9.18 -11.94
CA GLY A 186 0.64 9.17 -10.48
C GLY A 186 1.74 8.27 -9.93
N PHE A 187 1.59 7.78 -8.70
CA PHE A 187 2.63 6.94 -8.08
C PHE A 187 2.64 5.52 -8.68
N PRO A 188 3.82 4.91 -8.95
CA PRO A 188 3.94 3.54 -9.45
C PRO A 188 3.68 2.51 -8.34
N ASP A 189 2.44 2.43 -7.89
CA ASP A 189 2.00 1.43 -6.92
C ASP A 189 1.89 0.03 -7.55
N LEU A 190 1.74 -0.98 -6.69
CA LEU A 190 1.63 -2.38 -7.09
C LEU A 190 0.41 -2.68 -7.98
N GLN A 191 -0.60 -1.82 -7.99
CA GLN A 191 -1.78 -1.94 -8.83
C GLN A 191 -1.58 -1.30 -10.21
N LYS A 192 -0.50 -0.55 -10.43
CA LYS A 192 -0.14 0.04 -11.72
C LYS A 192 1.00 -0.73 -12.40
N ILE A 193 2.08 -1.01 -11.67
CA ILE A 193 3.29 -1.64 -12.22
C ILE A 193 3.48 -3.11 -11.80
N GLY A 194 2.57 -3.63 -10.97
CA GLY A 194 2.72 -4.98 -10.40
C GLY A 194 3.84 -5.08 -9.38
N LEU A 195 4.10 -6.30 -8.93
CA LEU A 195 5.26 -6.66 -8.09
C LEU A 195 6.23 -7.59 -8.84
N TRP A 196 5.73 -8.26 -9.87
CA TRP A 196 6.46 -9.24 -10.67
C TRP A 196 6.20 -8.99 -12.15
N ASN A 197 7.23 -9.13 -12.98
CA ASN A 197 7.11 -9.32 -14.42
C ASN A 197 7.80 -10.63 -14.80
N GLY A 198 7.01 -11.65 -15.15
CA GLY A 198 7.51 -13.03 -15.17
C GLY A 198 8.07 -13.42 -13.80
N ASP A 199 9.35 -13.78 -13.74
CA ASP A 199 10.07 -14.11 -12.51
C ASP A 199 10.86 -12.93 -11.91
N PHE A 200 10.82 -11.76 -12.54
CA PHE A 200 11.59 -10.60 -12.08
C PHE A 200 10.82 -9.80 -11.01
N PHE A 201 11.44 -9.63 -9.84
CA PHE A 201 10.86 -8.97 -8.66
C PHE A 201 11.14 -7.47 -8.64
N MET A 202 10.09 -6.65 -8.51
CA MET A 202 10.16 -5.19 -8.66
C MET A 202 9.50 -4.43 -7.49
N PRO A 203 10.10 -4.44 -6.29
CA PRO A 203 9.58 -3.64 -5.17
C PRO A 203 9.85 -2.14 -5.41
N SER A 204 8.81 -1.30 -5.40
CA SER A 204 8.93 0.16 -5.64
C SER A 204 9.77 0.91 -4.60
N GLY A 205 9.81 0.42 -3.35
CA GLY A 205 10.54 1.04 -2.23
C GLY A 205 12.04 1.26 -2.50
N PRO A 206 12.84 0.23 -2.85
CA PRO A 206 14.25 0.38 -3.18
C PRO A 206 14.57 1.45 -4.22
N MET A 207 13.78 1.58 -5.29
CA MET A 207 14.04 2.59 -6.30
C MET A 207 13.87 4.01 -5.74
N LEU A 208 12.81 4.28 -4.98
CA LEU A 208 12.62 5.56 -4.29
C LEU A 208 13.75 5.86 -3.30
N LEU A 209 14.17 4.82 -2.59
CA LEU A 209 15.23 4.89 -1.61
C LEU A 209 16.56 5.31 -2.26
N HIS A 210 16.93 4.73 -3.40
CA HIS A 210 18.15 5.09 -4.13
C HIS A 210 18.16 6.56 -4.58
N MET A 211 17.01 7.10 -5.00
CA MET A 211 16.93 8.49 -5.49
C MET A 211 17.10 9.53 -4.38
N ALA A 212 16.92 9.14 -3.12
CA ALA A 212 16.97 10.04 -1.97
C ALA A 212 18.35 10.68 -1.74
N ASP A 213 19.41 10.10 -2.30
CA ASP A 213 20.78 10.54 -2.10
C ASP A 213 21.17 11.73 -3.00
N TYR A 214 20.32 12.08 -3.97
CA TYR A 214 20.60 13.11 -4.95
C TYR A 214 19.84 14.40 -4.61
N GLU A 215 20.58 15.41 -4.17
CA GLU A 215 20.05 16.73 -3.75
C GLU A 215 19.15 17.39 -4.82
N GLU A 216 19.52 17.24 -6.10
CA GLU A 216 18.78 17.81 -7.23
C GLU A 216 17.34 17.28 -7.34
N TYR A 217 17.05 16.07 -6.85
CA TYR A 217 15.69 15.49 -6.85
C TYR A 217 15.04 15.47 -5.48
N TYR A 218 15.82 15.48 -4.40
CA TYR A 218 15.33 15.20 -3.05
C TYR A 218 14.18 16.12 -2.62
N SER A 219 14.31 17.43 -2.85
CA SER A 219 13.26 18.40 -2.46
C SER A 219 11.93 18.14 -3.17
N TYR A 220 11.96 17.84 -4.46
CA TYR A 220 10.78 17.49 -5.25
C TYR A 220 10.17 16.15 -4.78
N LEU A 221 11.00 15.11 -4.64
CA LEU A 221 10.57 13.78 -4.21
C LEU A 221 9.96 13.82 -2.79
N LYS A 222 10.57 14.55 -1.86
CA LYS A 222 10.08 14.72 -0.49
C LYS A 222 8.65 15.27 -0.44
N ILE A 223 8.33 16.23 -1.30
CA ILE A 223 6.99 16.83 -1.36
C ILE A 223 6.02 15.87 -2.06
N LYS A 224 6.38 15.40 -3.26
CA LYS A 224 5.49 14.57 -4.08
C LYS A 224 5.18 13.21 -3.49
N VAL A 225 6.18 12.52 -2.95
CA VAL A 225 5.95 11.22 -2.33
C VAL A 225 5.05 11.34 -1.09
N LEU A 226 5.13 12.44 -0.33
CA LEU A 226 4.21 12.70 0.78
C LEU A 226 2.75 12.92 0.31
N GLU A 227 2.53 13.54 -0.84
CA GLU A 227 1.19 13.62 -1.47
C GLU A 227 0.64 12.21 -1.74
N TYR A 228 1.48 11.29 -2.21
CA TYR A 228 1.08 9.91 -2.46
C TYR A 228 0.90 9.07 -1.19
N VAL A 229 1.57 9.42 -0.09
CA VAL A 229 1.23 8.87 1.23
C VAL A 229 -0.17 9.32 1.67
N LYS A 230 -0.53 10.59 1.42
CA LYS A 230 -1.86 11.12 1.71
C LYS A 230 -2.93 10.47 0.83
N SER A 231 -2.65 10.17 -0.44
CA SER A 231 -3.59 9.48 -1.34
C SER A 231 -3.70 7.97 -1.08
N GLY A 232 -2.74 7.39 -0.35
CA GLY A 232 -2.66 5.95 -0.06
C GLY A 232 -2.07 5.11 -1.20
N GLU A 233 -1.39 5.75 -2.14
CA GLU A 233 -0.66 5.08 -3.24
C GLU A 233 0.78 4.75 -2.83
N CYS A 234 1.42 5.58 -2.00
CA CYS A 234 2.72 5.30 -1.41
C CYS A 234 2.57 4.79 0.03
N PRO A 235 3.13 3.61 0.37
CA PRO A 235 3.22 3.16 1.75
C PRO A 235 4.00 4.16 2.62
N PRO A 236 3.53 4.51 3.83
CA PRO A 236 4.25 5.41 4.73
C PRO A 236 5.69 4.98 5.04
N ARG A 237 5.95 3.66 5.02
CA ARG A 237 7.28 3.11 5.29
C ARG A 237 8.27 3.43 4.18
N ASP A 238 7.84 3.44 2.92
CA ASP A 238 8.73 3.75 1.78
C ASP A 238 9.14 5.22 1.81
N TYR A 239 8.19 6.12 2.07
CA TYR A 239 8.48 7.54 2.30
C TYR A 239 9.43 7.75 3.47
N ALA A 240 9.17 7.12 4.61
CA ALA A 240 10.01 7.24 5.78
C ALA A 240 11.44 6.73 5.54
N ALA A 241 11.59 5.62 4.83
CA ALA A 241 12.89 5.06 4.48
C ALA A 241 13.68 6.02 3.56
N MET A 242 13.02 6.63 2.57
CA MET A 242 13.60 7.66 1.70
C MET A 242 14.16 8.84 2.53
N ILE A 243 13.35 9.38 3.46
CA ILE A 243 13.78 10.51 4.32
C ILE A 243 14.92 10.11 5.25
N ASP A 244 14.82 8.96 5.93
CA ASP A 244 15.86 8.53 6.87
C ASP A 244 17.19 8.19 6.18
N ARG A 245 17.14 7.71 4.93
CA ARG A 245 18.36 7.48 4.13
C ARG A 245 19.04 8.79 3.75
N ASN A 246 18.29 9.78 3.26
CA ASN A 246 18.88 11.09 2.97
C ASN A 246 19.47 11.72 4.25
N ASN A 247 18.77 11.60 5.40
CA ASN A 247 19.31 12.04 6.68
C ASN A 247 20.62 11.32 7.04
N LEU A 248 20.71 10.01 6.80
CA LEU A 248 21.95 9.24 7.02
C LEU A 248 23.10 9.80 6.18
N HIS A 249 22.86 10.03 4.89
CA HIS A 249 23.86 10.58 3.97
C HIS A 249 24.40 11.93 4.47
N HIS A 250 23.52 12.77 5.01
CA HIS A 250 23.84 14.08 5.56
C HIS A 250 24.25 14.07 7.05
N LYS A 251 24.41 12.88 7.66
CA LYS A 251 24.78 12.71 9.07
C LYS A 251 23.81 13.42 10.05
N VAL A 252 22.54 13.52 9.67
CA VAL A 252 21.45 14.07 10.48
C VAL A 252 20.70 12.93 11.19
N PRO A 253 20.19 13.11 12.42
CA PRO A 253 19.39 12.10 13.09
C PRO A 253 18.17 11.64 12.27
N TYR A 254 17.74 10.39 12.47
CA TYR A 254 16.58 9.84 11.78
C TYR A 254 15.29 10.56 12.17
N THR A 255 14.47 10.87 11.15
CA THR A 255 13.16 11.51 11.36
C THR A 255 12.14 10.47 11.83
N TYR A 256 12.18 9.27 11.25
CA TYR A 256 11.18 8.22 11.44
C TYR A 256 11.75 6.91 12.00
N GLY A 257 13.04 6.63 11.82
CA GLY A 257 13.68 5.42 12.34
C GLY A 257 13.26 4.13 11.65
N VAL A 258 13.28 4.11 10.30
CA VAL A 258 12.83 2.99 9.47
C VAL A 258 13.97 2.30 8.71
N TYR A 259 15.06 3.02 8.40
CA TYR A 259 16.10 2.56 7.48
C TYR A 259 17.12 1.57 8.09
N GLN A 260 17.97 1.96 9.04
CA GLN A 260 18.98 1.09 9.67
C GLN A 260 18.69 0.78 11.15
N GLY A 261 17.42 0.72 11.55
CA GLY A 261 17.04 0.40 12.92
C GLY A 261 17.05 1.60 13.88
N TYR A 262 17.06 1.33 15.18
CA TYR A 262 16.74 2.30 16.22
C TYR A 262 17.95 2.90 16.94
N GLU A 263 19.15 2.43 16.61
CA GLU A 263 20.41 2.81 17.29
C GLU A 263 20.72 4.31 17.17
N ASN A 264 20.28 4.94 16.08
CA ASN A 264 20.46 6.38 15.84
C ASN A 264 19.33 7.26 16.42
N ILE A 265 18.40 6.69 17.20
CA ILE A 265 17.27 7.44 17.77
C ILE A 265 17.63 7.97 19.16
N LYS A 266 17.87 9.28 19.24
CA LYS A 266 18.13 9.99 20.50
C LYS A 266 16.85 10.36 21.26
N ASP A 267 15.81 10.74 20.53
CA ASP A 267 14.50 11.13 21.09
C ASP A 267 13.38 10.29 20.47
N SER A 268 13.01 9.22 21.18
CA SER A 268 11.94 8.33 20.75
C SER A 268 10.56 8.98 20.75
N ALA A 269 10.32 10.01 21.59
CA ALA A 269 9.04 10.70 21.64
C ALA A 269 8.83 11.56 20.40
N THR A 270 9.85 12.33 19.99
CA THR A 270 9.83 13.10 18.74
C THR A 270 9.71 12.19 17.53
N VAL A 271 10.48 11.11 17.46
CA VAL A 271 10.35 10.14 16.36
C VAL A 271 8.94 9.53 16.32
N ASN A 272 8.34 9.17 17.45
CA ASN A 272 6.96 8.66 17.47
C ASN A 272 5.92 9.69 17.01
N ARG A 273 6.10 10.98 17.35
CA ARG A 273 5.26 12.08 16.84
C ARG A 273 5.37 12.19 15.32
N ASN A 274 6.59 12.18 14.79
CA ASN A 274 6.85 12.22 13.35
C ASN A 274 6.24 11.01 12.65
N ARG A 275 6.44 9.80 13.16
CA ARG A 275 5.85 8.56 12.64
C ARG A 275 4.33 8.66 12.55
N LYS A 276 3.67 9.13 13.61
CA LYS A 276 2.21 9.35 13.60
C LYS A 276 1.77 10.36 12.54
N SER A 277 2.57 11.40 12.28
CA SER A 277 2.23 12.44 11.28
C SER A 277 2.13 11.92 9.84
N ILE A 278 2.74 10.77 9.54
CA ILE A 278 2.67 10.11 8.22
C ILE A 278 1.93 8.77 8.26
N GLY A 279 1.38 8.36 9.40
CA GLY A 279 0.61 7.11 9.53
C GLY A 279 1.43 5.88 9.90
N LEU A 280 2.68 6.03 10.33
CA LEU A 280 3.46 4.92 10.87
C LEU A 280 3.09 4.59 12.33
N PRO A 281 3.14 3.30 12.72
CA PRO A 281 2.99 2.90 14.12
C PRO A 281 4.17 3.40 14.95
N SER A 282 4.02 3.49 16.28
CA SER A 282 5.15 3.82 17.18
C SER A 282 6.28 2.80 17.05
N LEU A 283 7.50 3.16 17.48
CA LEU A 283 8.69 2.30 17.41
C LEU A 283 8.46 0.94 18.08
N LYS A 284 7.92 0.94 19.31
CA LYS A 284 7.57 -0.27 20.06
C LYS A 284 6.53 -1.13 19.32
N HIS A 285 5.53 -0.50 18.72
CA HIS A 285 4.50 -1.21 17.97
C HIS A 285 5.06 -1.80 16.66
N ALA A 286 5.91 -1.05 15.95
CA ALA A 286 6.58 -1.50 14.73
C ALA A 286 7.53 -2.70 14.97
N GLN A 287 8.23 -2.72 16.11
CA GLN A 287 9.05 -3.86 16.53
C GLN A 287 8.23 -5.14 16.64
N LEU A 288 7.05 -5.08 17.27
CA LEU A 288 6.18 -6.24 17.42
C LEU A 288 5.62 -6.71 16.08
N ILE A 289 5.21 -5.78 15.20
CA ILE A 289 4.77 -6.12 13.83
C ILE A 289 5.88 -6.87 13.10
N THR A 290 7.12 -6.39 13.19
CA THR A 290 8.29 -7.02 12.55
C THR A 290 8.58 -8.39 13.13
N LYS A 291 8.54 -8.54 14.46
CA LYS A 291 8.75 -9.83 15.14
C LYS A 291 7.72 -10.87 14.70
N ASP A 292 6.45 -10.49 14.63
CA ASP A 292 5.38 -11.39 14.21
C ASP A 292 5.49 -11.80 12.74
N PHE A 293 5.90 -10.87 11.87
CA PHE A 293 6.16 -11.15 10.47
C PHE A 293 7.23 -12.23 10.31
N PHE A 294 8.39 -12.07 10.96
CA PHE A 294 9.45 -13.08 10.90
C PHE A 294 9.07 -14.41 11.57
N LYS A 295 8.27 -14.37 12.64
CA LYS A 295 7.72 -15.59 13.26
C LYS A 295 6.82 -16.37 12.30
N LYS A 296 6.02 -15.68 11.48
CA LYS A 296 5.18 -16.32 10.45
C LYS A 296 6.01 -16.95 9.34
N ILE A 297 7.07 -16.27 8.89
CA ILE A 297 7.99 -16.83 7.87
C ILE A 297 8.66 -18.10 8.37
N LYS A 298 9.23 -18.09 9.58
CA LYS A 298 9.88 -19.26 10.19
C LYS A 298 8.97 -20.47 10.42
N LYS A 299 7.64 -20.28 10.44
CA LYS A 299 6.67 -21.37 10.57
C LYS A 299 6.27 -21.98 9.22
N LYS A 300 6.54 -21.27 8.12
CA LYS A 300 6.21 -21.69 6.75
C LYS A 300 7.37 -22.39 6.03
N ASN A 301 8.61 -22.15 6.50
CA ASN A 301 9.82 -22.85 6.10
C ASN A 301 10.12 -23.96 7.11
#